data_AF-A0A9Q1MR84-F1
#
_entry.id   AF-A0A9Q1MR84-F1
#
_cell.length_a   1.000
_cell.length_b   1.000
_cell.length_c   1.000
_cell.angle_alpha   90.00
_cell.angle_beta   90.00
_cell.angle_gamma   90.00
#
_symmetry.space_group_name_H-M   'P 1'
#
loop_
_entity.id
_entity.type
_entity.pdbx_description
1 polymer ?
#
loop_
_entity_poly.entity_id
_entity_poly.type
_entity_poly.pdbx_seq_one_letter_code
_entity_poly.pdbx_strand_id
1 'polypeptide(L)'
;MLYMMGRDDVAVGVGSGGGLLPNDTILPDVGGYLPIIDQGNDTAGYCRYRQAIPVGPGGRLDIDSNFGFRKSFLPQEKRHYSPLRQPTVQQVMINTISSGPTVVFLIASHTNFALFLLSNPHLKRNIERIYIMGGGVRSKNPTGCCPKNFSPSCQPQQCGDIGNLFTDYTSNPYAEFNFFMNPFAAYQVIHSGIPVTLVPLDATNTIPVTEKFIETFQKNQHTYEASLKMARDTWFDDQFNTSYFMRESFMSGVAASIMRK
;
A
#
# COMPACT_ATOMS: atom_id res chain seq x y z
N MET A 1 12.45 6.94 6.90
CA MET A 1 12.63 6.90 5.44
C MET A 1 13.04 8.26 4.89
N LEU A 2 12.14 9.23 4.63
CA LEU A 2 12.51 10.51 3.99
C LEU A 2 13.71 11.25 4.62
N TYR A 3 13.79 11.33 5.95
CA TYR A 3 14.98 11.87 6.66
C TYR A 3 16.28 11.19 6.25
N MET A 4 16.30 9.85 6.23
CA MET A 4 17.49 9.04 5.88
C MET A 4 17.89 9.25 4.41
N MET A 5 16.91 9.55 3.55
CA MET A 5 17.12 9.93 2.14
C MET A 5 17.52 11.41 1.95
N GLY A 6 17.67 12.20 3.02
CA GLY A 6 17.94 13.64 2.95
C GLY A 6 16.78 14.47 2.37
N ARG A 7 15.56 13.95 2.38
CA ARG A 7 14.37 14.56 1.73
C ARG A 7 13.41 15.21 2.71
N ASP A 8 13.94 16.11 3.52
CA ASP A 8 13.18 16.89 4.52
C ASP A 8 12.37 18.06 3.93
N ASP A 9 12.61 18.35 2.65
CA ASP A 9 11.79 19.22 1.80
C ASP A 9 10.41 18.63 1.42
N VAL A 10 10.27 17.29 1.41
CA VAL A 10 9.04 16.62 0.95
C VAL A 10 7.94 16.75 2.00
N ALA A 11 6.85 17.46 1.69
CA ALA A 11 5.69 17.58 2.56
C ALA A 11 5.01 16.21 2.83
N VAL A 12 4.54 16.00 4.06
CA VAL A 12 3.83 14.78 4.48
C VAL A 12 2.59 15.18 5.25
N GLY A 13 1.43 14.73 4.77
CA GLY A 13 0.13 14.96 5.40
C GLY A 13 -0.45 13.68 6.02
N VAL A 14 -1.15 13.83 7.14
CA VAL A 14 -1.80 12.71 7.82
C VAL A 14 -3.16 12.44 7.17
N GLY A 15 -3.35 11.21 6.70
CA GLY A 15 -4.65 10.74 6.18
C GLY A 15 -5.64 10.38 7.28
N SER A 16 -6.81 9.90 6.88
CA SER A 16 -7.84 9.41 7.79
C SER A 16 -8.56 8.18 7.22
N GLY A 17 -9.32 7.48 8.06
CA GLY A 17 -10.12 6.32 7.66
C GLY A 17 -11.33 6.65 6.77
N GLY A 18 -11.72 7.92 6.68
CA GLY A 18 -12.86 8.39 5.87
C GLY A 18 -13.38 9.73 6.36
N GLY A 19 -13.81 10.57 5.41
CA GLY A 19 -14.44 11.87 5.65
C GLY A 19 -15.94 11.90 5.40
N LEU A 20 -16.56 10.74 5.17
CA LEU A 20 -18.00 10.63 4.93
C LEU A 20 -18.73 10.44 6.26
N LEU A 21 -19.60 11.40 6.59
CA LEU A 21 -20.55 11.25 7.69
C LEU A 21 -21.73 10.34 7.27
N PRO A 22 -22.49 9.76 8.22
CA PRO A 22 -23.65 8.89 7.92
C PRO A 22 -24.80 9.54 7.14
N ASN A 23 -24.72 10.85 6.88
CA ASN A 23 -25.68 11.64 6.10
C ASN A 23 -25.08 12.07 4.75
N ASP A 24 -24.12 11.30 4.22
CA ASP A 24 -23.36 11.55 2.98
C ASP A 24 -22.60 12.88 2.92
N THR A 25 -22.49 13.62 4.03
CA THR A 25 -21.70 14.85 4.09
C THR A 25 -20.21 14.51 3.99
N ILE A 26 -19.55 15.05 2.98
CA ILE A 26 -18.11 14.91 2.75
C ILE A 26 -17.36 16.01 3.51
N LEU A 27 -16.61 15.63 4.55
CA LEU A 27 -15.69 16.48 5.28
C LEU A 27 -14.37 16.61 4.48
N PRO A 28 -14.04 17.80 3.95
CA PRO A 28 -12.96 17.97 2.98
C PRO A 28 -11.56 17.99 3.61
N ASP A 29 -11.45 18.16 4.93
CA ASP A 29 -10.17 18.30 5.65
C ASP A 29 -10.03 17.32 6.84
N VAL A 30 -10.37 16.06 6.62
CA VAL A 30 -10.17 15.01 7.64
C VAL A 30 -8.73 14.49 7.63
N GLY A 31 -7.87 15.17 8.39
CA GLY A 31 -6.69 14.54 8.98
C GLY A 31 -7.07 13.93 10.33
N GLY A 32 -6.67 12.68 10.59
CA GLY A 32 -6.99 12.08 11.87
C GLY A 32 -6.53 10.63 12.01
N TYR A 33 -5.83 10.36 13.12
CA TYR A 33 -5.62 9.02 13.63
C TYR A 33 -6.92 8.51 14.26
N LEU A 34 -7.95 8.25 13.44
CA LEU A 34 -8.92 7.21 13.78
C LEU A 34 -8.11 5.92 13.81
N PRO A 35 -7.95 5.23 14.95
CA PRO A 35 -7.21 4.00 14.97
C PRO A 35 -7.94 3.02 14.04
N ILE A 36 -7.19 2.45 13.09
CA ILE A 36 -7.54 1.22 12.37
C ILE A 36 -7.95 0.10 13.34
N ILE A 37 -7.56 0.26 14.61
CA ILE A 37 -7.80 -0.57 15.78
C ILE A 37 -9.19 -0.36 16.39
N ASP A 38 -9.87 0.78 16.23
CA ASP A 38 -11.08 1.11 17.03
C ASP A 38 -12.41 0.89 16.28
N GLN A 39 -12.35 0.30 15.09
CA GLN A 39 -13.51 0.01 14.25
C GLN A 39 -13.91 -1.48 14.36
N GLY A 40 -15.21 -1.78 14.36
CA GLY A 40 -15.77 -3.11 14.58
C GLY A 40 -15.46 -4.16 13.50
N ASN A 41 -15.95 -5.39 13.70
CA ASN A 41 -15.83 -6.49 12.75
C ASN A 41 -17.17 -6.69 12.01
N ASP A 42 -17.47 -5.84 11.03
CA ASP A 42 -18.58 -6.05 10.09
C ASP A 42 -18.14 -5.74 8.65
N THR A 43 -18.78 -6.40 7.70
CA THR A 43 -18.55 -6.39 6.25
C THR A 43 -18.95 -5.07 5.57
N ALA A 44 -19.87 -4.33 6.18
CA ALA A 44 -20.29 -2.99 5.75
C ALA A 44 -19.87 -1.93 6.78
N GLY A 45 -19.22 -0.85 6.33
CA GLY A 45 -18.97 0.35 7.14
C GLY A 45 -17.80 0.31 8.15
N TYR A 46 -17.14 -0.82 8.37
CA TYR A 46 -16.01 -0.93 9.32
C TYR A 46 -14.69 -1.38 8.68
N CYS A 47 -13.60 -1.39 9.47
CA CYS A 47 -12.24 -1.44 8.96
C CYS A 47 -11.87 -2.81 8.36
N ARG A 48 -11.92 -2.90 7.03
CA ARG A 48 -11.46 -4.05 6.24
C ARG A 48 -10.02 -4.50 6.52
N TYR A 49 -9.19 -3.62 7.07
CA TYR A 49 -7.86 -3.97 7.57
C TYR A 49 -7.94 -5.08 8.63
N ARG A 50 -8.91 -5.02 9.55
CA ARG A 50 -9.09 -6.07 10.58
C ARG A 50 -9.49 -7.43 10.00
N GLN A 51 -10.19 -7.45 8.86
CA GLN A 51 -10.54 -8.66 8.12
C GLN A 51 -9.33 -9.24 7.38
N ALA A 52 -8.50 -8.37 6.78
CA ALA A 52 -7.41 -8.76 5.90
C ALA A 52 -6.01 -8.82 6.54
N ILE A 53 -5.83 -8.42 7.80
CA ILE A 53 -4.54 -8.43 8.52
C ILE A 53 -4.58 -9.35 9.75
N PRO A 54 -3.64 -10.32 9.86
CA PRO A 54 -3.54 -11.22 11.00
C PRO A 54 -3.18 -10.49 12.29
N VAL A 55 -3.49 -11.12 13.43
CA VAL A 55 -3.18 -10.60 14.76
C VAL A 55 -1.87 -11.23 15.23
N GLY A 56 -0.81 -10.41 15.33
CA GLY A 56 0.48 -10.85 15.90
C GLY A 56 0.43 -10.96 17.42
N PRO A 57 1.49 -11.48 18.07
CA PRO A 57 1.56 -11.61 19.52
C PRO A 57 1.35 -10.29 20.28
N GLY A 58 1.90 -9.16 19.80
CA GLY A 58 1.63 -7.82 20.32
C GLY A 58 0.39 -7.13 19.70
N GLY A 59 -0.46 -7.86 18.98
CA GLY A 59 -1.62 -7.34 18.27
C GLY A 59 -1.33 -6.87 16.84
N ARG A 60 -2.26 -6.10 16.25
CA ARG A 60 -2.14 -5.64 14.85
C ARG A 60 -1.15 -4.48 14.64
N LEU A 61 -0.80 -3.72 15.69
CA LEU A 61 0.26 -2.70 15.60
C LEU A 61 1.66 -3.29 15.61
N ASP A 62 1.83 -4.43 16.28
CA ASP A 62 3.10 -5.18 16.36
C ASP A 62 3.44 -5.82 15.01
N ILE A 63 2.40 -6.24 14.27
CA ILE A 63 2.54 -6.74 12.90
C ILE A 63 2.77 -5.64 11.85
N ASP A 64 2.55 -4.35 12.19
CA ASP A 64 3.03 -3.23 11.36
C ASP A 64 4.54 -3.05 11.57
N SER A 65 5.28 -3.86 10.83
CA SER A 65 6.73 -3.89 10.77
C SER A 65 7.36 -2.48 10.66
N ASN A 66 6.72 -1.52 9.97
CA ASN A 66 7.31 -0.19 9.81
C ASN A 66 7.37 0.61 11.12
N PHE A 67 6.41 0.43 12.04
CA PHE A 67 6.44 1.12 13.32
C PHE A 67 7.50 0.53 14.26
N GLY A 68 7.54 -0.80 14.37
CA GLY A 68 8.53 -1.54 15.16
C GLY A 68 9.96 -1.30 14.70
N PHE A 69 10.25 -1.53 13.40
CA PHE A 69 11.60 -1.35 12.84
C PHE A 69 12.12 0.08 12.98
N ARG A 70 11.27 1.09 12.71
CA ARG A 70 11.65 2.48 12.87
C ARG A 70 12.11 2.76 14.30
N LYS A 71 11.36 2.27 15.30
CA LYS A 71 11.63 2.59 16.70
C LYS A 71 12.86 1.87 17.26
N SER A 72 13.18 0.67 16.74
CA SER A 72 14.22 -0.18 17.33
C SER A 72 15.62 -0.05 16.73
N PHE A 73 15.76 0.33 15.45
CA PHE A 73 17.06 0.27 14.76
C PHE A 73 17.37 1.46 13.83
N LEU A 74 16.37 2.06 13.20
CA LEU A 74 16.62 3.16 12.24
C LEU A 74 16.96 4.47 13.00
N PRO A 75 17.86 5.33 12.46
CA PRO A 75 18.17 6.62 13.05
C PRO A 75 16.92 7.46 13.36
N GLN A 76 16.72 7.79 14.64
CA GLN A 76 15.67 8.71 15.08
C GLN A 76 16.27 10.09 15.28
N GLU A 77 15.80 11.03 14.47
CA GLU A 77 16.35 12.37 14.30
C GLU A 77 15.21 13.40 14.21
N LYS A 78 15.55 14.69 14.11
CA LYS A 78 14.63 15.84 14.33
C LYS A 78 13.28 15.79 13.62
N ARG A 79 13.14 15.00 12.55
CA ARG A 79 11.89 14.84 11.80
C ARG A 79 10.91 13.89 12.50
N HIS A 80 10.15 14.45 13.43
CA HIS A 80 9.07 13.79 14.15
C HIS A 80 7.69 14.07 13.53
N TYR A 81 6.82 13.06 13.56
CA TYR A 81 5.41 13.19 13.21
C TYR A 81 4.58 12.94 14.48
N SER A 82 3.81 13.95 14.87
CA SER A 82 2.79 13.90 15.91
C SER A 82 1.43 14.16 15.26
N PRO A 83 0.51 13.17 15.15
CA PRO A 83 -0.65 13.24 14.25
C PRO A 83 -1.52 14.50 14.36
N LEU A 84 -1.62 15.10 15.56
CA LEU A 84 -2.38 16.33 15.83
C LEU A 84 -1.67 17.63 15.41
N ARG A 85 -0.44 17.54 14.88
CA ARG A 85 0.41 18.69 14.50
C ARG A 85 0.89 18.65 13.03
N GLN A 86 0.53 17.62 12.27
CA GLN A 86 0.84 17.59 10.84
C GLN A 86 -0.28 18.27 10.05
N PRO A 87 0.00 18.81 8.86
CA PRO A 87 -1.06 19.09 7.91
C PRO A 87 -1.82 17.79 7.60
N THR A 88 -3.08 17.91 7.21
CA THR A 88 -3.84 16.78 6.70
C THR A 88 -3.29 16.37 5.33
N VAL A 89 -3.56 15.13 4.91
CA VAL A 89 -3.24 14.71 3.53
C VAL A 89 -4.00 15.55 2.49
N GLN A 90 -5.20 16.04 2.83
CA GLN A 90 -6.03 16.89 1.97
C GLN A 90 -5.36 18.24 1.75
N GLN A 91 -4.89 18.91 2.82
CA GLN A 91 -4.15 20.16 2.72
C GLN A 91 -2.88 20.03 1.86
N VAL A 92 -2.13 18.93 2.01
CA VAL A 92 -0.94 18.67 1.18
C VAL A 92 -1.32 18.47 -0.28
N MET A 93 -2.31 17.64 -0.59
CA MET A 93 -2.78 17.43 -1.96
C MET A 93 -3.32 18.71 -2.61
N ILE A 94 -4.11 19.50 -1.88
CA ILE A 94 -4.61 20.80 -2.36
C ILE A 94 -3.44 21.73 -2.69
N ASN A 95 -2.47 21.89 -1.79
CA ASN A 95 -1.32 22.78 -2.01
C ASN A 95 -0.47 22.32 -3.20
N THR A 96 -0.16 21.03 -3.30
CA THR A 96 0.64 20.49 -4.41
C THR A 96 -0.10 20.60 -5.75
N ILE A 97 -1.34 20.12 -5.83
CA ILE A 97 -2.09 20.03 -7.09
C ILE A 97 -2.56 21.41 -7.57
N SER A 98 -2.83 22.37 -6.67
CA SER A 98 -3.11 23.76 -7.09
C SER A 98 -1.87 24.50 -7.62
N SER A 99 -0.66 24.09 -7.22
CA SER A 99 0.59 24.73 -7.67
C SER A 99 0.98 24.43 -9.12
N GLY A 100 0.47 23.35 -9.72
CA GLY A 100 0.76 23.03 -11.11
C GLY A 100 0.38 21.61 -11.55
N PRO A 101 0.72 21.24 -12.80
CA PRO A 101 0.55 19.89 -13.32
C PRO A 101 1.20 18.85 -12.40
N THR A 102 0.44 17.82 -12.02
CA THR A 102 0.83 16.84 -11.01
C THR A 102 0.56 15.42 -11.50
N VAL A 103 1.56 14.55 -11.35
CA VAL A 103 1.42 13.10 -11.49
C VAL A 103 1.19 12.47 -10.11
N VAL A 104 0.20 11.60 -9.98
CA VAL A 104 -0.20 10.99 -8.70
C VAL A 104 0.15 9.50 -8.69
N PHE A 105 0.82 9.04 -7.63
CA PHE A 105 1.17 7.63 -7.42
C PHE A 105 0.32 7.08 -6.25
N LEU A 106 -0.48 6.05 -6.50
CA LEU A 106 -1.32 5.39 -5.51
C LEU A 106 -0.80 3.97 -5.28
N ILE A 107 -0.06 3.81 -4.17
CA ILE A 107 0.60 2.57 -3.74
C ILE A 107 -0.05 1.96 -2.49
N ALA A 108 -1.28 2.37 -2.19
CA ALA A 108 -2.05 2.01 -1.01
C ALA A 108 -3.55 2.14 -1.30
N SER A 109 -4.39 1.95 -0.28
CA SER A 109 -5.83 2.22 -0.38
C SER A 109 -6.15 3.63 -0.90
N HIS A 110 -7.11 3.70 -1.81
CA HIS A 110 -7.45 4.89 -2.60
C HIS A 110 -8.20 5.98 -1.81
N THR A 111 -8.59 5.71 -0.56
CA THR A 111 -9.51 6.53 0.26
C THR A 111 -9.19 8.03 0.23
N ASN A 112 -7.94 8.41 0.53
CA ASN A 112 -7.55 9.82 0.64
C ASN A 112 -7.69 10.57 -0.69
N PHE A 113 -7.30 9.93 -1.80
CA PHE A 113 -7.34 10.56 -3.12
C PHE A 113 -8.75 10.58 -3.71
N ALA A 114 -9.56 9.54 -3.47
CA ALA A 114 -10.99 9.58 -3.81
C ALA A 114 -11.71 10.74 -3.09
N LEU A 115 -11.44 10.92 -1.79
CA LEU A 115 -11.97 12.04 -1.01
C LEU A 115 -11.53 13.40 -1.59
N PHE A 116 -10.26 13.53 -1.98
CA PHE A 116 -9.75 14.73 -2.66
C PHE A 116 -10.50 15.01 -3.96
N LEU A 117 -10.69 14.00 -4.82
CA LEU A 117 -11.36 14.12 -6.11
C LEU A 117 -12.85 14.49 -5.99
N LEU A 118 -13.50 14.03 -4.92
CA LEU A 118 -14.90 14.36 -4.61
C LEU A 118 -15.04 15.78 -4.04
N SER A 119 -14.13 16.19 -3.17
CA SER A 119 -14.18 17.51 -2.49
C SER A 119 -13.63 18.65 -3.37
N ASN A 120 -12.67 18.35 -4.26
CA ASN A 120 -11.95 19.32 -5.09
C ASN A 120 -12.07 19.00 -6.60
N PRO A 121 -13.27 18.84 -7.17
CA PRO A 121 -13.45 18.40 -8.56
C PRO A 121 -12.83 19.38 -9.57
N HIS A 122 -12.71 20.66 -9.21
CA HIS A 122 -12.09 21.70 -10.04
C HIS A 122 -10.56 21.55 -10.17
N LEU A 123 -9.90 20.85 -9.23
CA LEU A 123 -8.45 20.57 -9.29
C LEU A 123 -8.11 19.34 -10.13
N LYS A 124 -9.09 18.53 -10.56
CA LYS A 124 -8.88 17.36 -11.44
C LYS A 124 -8.10 17.71 -12.71
N ARG A 125 -8.33 18.88 -13.27
CA ARG A 125 -7.67 19.39 -14.49
C ARG A 125 -6.14 19.58 -14.36
N ASN A 126 -5.63 19.68 -13.13
CA ASN A 126 -4.20 19.80 -12.85
C ASN A 126 -3.52 18.43 -12.68
N ILE A 127 -4.26 17.32 -12.73
CA ILE A 127 -3.70 15.97 -12.58
C ILE A 127 -3.49 15.37 -13.97
N GLU A 128 -2.22 15.17 -14.34
CA GLU A 128 -1.85 14.71 -15.68
C GLU A 128 -2.09 13.20 -15.87
N ARG A 129 -1.77 12.43 -14.82
CA ARG A 129 -1.87 10.97 -14.81
C ARG A 129 -1.88 10.42 -13.39
N ILE A 130 -2.58 9.32 -13.20
CA ILE A 130 -2.57 8.52 -11.97
C ILE A 130 -1.91 7.18 -12.28
N TYR A 131 -0.91 6.80 -11.49
CA TYR A 131 -0.33 5.45 -11.47
C TYR A 131 -0.87 4.70 -10.25
N ILE A 132 -1.37 3.48 -10.45
CA ILE A 132 -1.97 2.67 -9.39
C ILE A 132 -1.23 1.35 -9.28
N MET A 133 -0.73 1.01 -8.07
CA MET A 133 -0.36 -0.34 -7.71
C MET A 133 -1.53 -0.98 -6.97
N GLY A 134 -2.18 -1.94 -7.63
CA GLY A 134 -3.27 -2.71 -7.05
C GLY A 134 -4.15 -3.38 -8.10
N GLY A 135 -5.12 -4.16 -7.64
CA GLY A 135 -6.02 -4.97 -8.46
C GLY A 135 -5.35 -6.21 -9.08
N GLY A 136 -6.17 -7.16 -9.53
CA GLY A 136 -5.80 -8.23 -10.45
C GLY A 136 -6.82 -8.24 -11.59
N VAL A 137 -6.36 -8.24 -12.84
CA VAL A 137 -7.23 -8.09 -14.03
C VAL A 137 -7.50 -9.45 -14.66
N ARG A 138 -6.43 -10.21 -14.89
CA ARG A 138 -6.38 -11.62 -15.31
C ARG A 138 -5.30 -12.34 -14.51
N SER A 139 -5.07 -11.89 -13.27
CA SER A 139 -4.09 -12.44 -12.34
C SER A 139 -4.29 -13.95 -12.27
N LYS A 140 -3.18 -14.68 -12.37
CA LYS A 140 -3.14 -16.13 -12.25
C LYS A 140 -2.31 -16.43 -11.02
N ASN A 141 -2.64 -17.55 -10.37
CA ASN A 141 -1.83 -18.18 -9.33
C ASN A 141 -0.34 -18.08 -9.73
N PRO A 142 0.46 -17.22 -9.07
CA PRO A 142 1.78 -16.84 -9.57
C PRO A 142 2.82 -17.94 -9.35
N THR A 143 2.60 -18.76 -8.32
CA THR A 143 3.41 -19.87 -7.88
C THR A 143 2.50 -20.79 -7.08
N GLY A 144 2.07 -21.91 -7.65
CA GLY A 144 1.27 -22.88 -6.89
C GLY A 144 2.09 -23.42 -5.72
N CYS A 145 1.75 -23.07 -4.47
CA CYS A 145 2.52 -23.48 -3.27
C CYS A 145 2.40 -24.96 -2.88
N CYS A 146 1.91 -25.78 -3.78
CA CYS A 146 2.28 -27.19 -3.83
C CYS A 146 3.36 -27.34 -4.90
N PRO A 147 4.66 -27.44 -4.51
CA PRO A 147 5.72 -27.79 -5.44
C PRO A 147 5.35 -29.09 -6.17
N LYS A 148 5.81 -29.26 -7.41
CA LYS A 148 5.39 -30.36 -8.31
C LYS A 148 5.55 -31.79 -7.75
N ASN A 149 6.27 -31.97 -6.64
CA ASN A 149 6.59 -33.26 -6.02
C ASN A 149 5.96 -33.44 -4.61
N PHE A 150 4.86 -32.76 -4.26
CA PHE A 150 4.22 -32.90 -2.95
C PHE A 150 3.03 -33.86 -2.89
N SER A 151 2.81 -34.39 -1.68
CA SER A 151 1.68 -35.25 -1.28
C SER A 151 0.31 -34.60 -1.57
N PRO A 152 -0.76 -35.37 -1.87
CA PRO A 152 -2.13 -34.86 -2.03
C PRO A 152 -2.72 -34.16 -0.79
N SER A 153 -1.99 -34.13 0.34
CA SER A 153 -2.33 -33.39 1.55
C SER A 153 -1.89 -31.91 1.53
N CYS A 154 -1.23 -31.43 0.48
CA CYS A 154 -0.84 -30.02 0.37
C CYS A 154 -2.08 -29.14 0.18
N GLN A 155 -2.43 -28.35 1.20
CA GLN A 155 -3.41 -27.28 1.07
C GLN A 155 -2.69 -26.00 0.63
N PRO A 156 -3.09 -25.36 -0.49
CA PRO A 156 -2.58 -24.05 -0.84
C PRO A 156 -2.97 -23.05 0.26
N GLN A 157 -1.97 -22.43 0.88
CA GLN A 157 -2.14 -21.25 1.74
C GLN A 157 -2.17 -19.99 0.84
N GLN A 158 -1.92 -18.79 1.38
CA GLN A 158 -1.99 -17.49 0.67
C GLN A 158 -1.39 -17.44 -0.74
N CYS A 159 -0.38 -18.26 -1.02
CA CYS A 159 0.23 -18.40 -2.33
C CYS A 159 -0.52 -19.46 -3.17
N GLY A 160 -1.47 -18.97 -3.95
CA GLY A 160 -2.35 -19.80 -4.77
C GLY A 160 -3.50 -19.01 -5.37
N ASP A 161 -3.93 -17.98 -4.64
CA ASP A 161 -5.04 -17.12 -4.99
C ASP A 161 -4.73 -16.15 -6.12
N ILE A 162 -5.82 -15.63 -6.71
CA ILE A 162 -5.79 -14.63 -7.78
C ILE A 162 -5.54 -13.23 -7.18
N GLY A 163 -6.03 -13.02 -5.96
CA GLY A 163 -5.79 -11.87 -5.09
C GLY A 163 -4.55 -12.02 -4.19
N ASN A 164 -4.51 -11.28 -3.08
CA ASN A 164 -3.38 -11.30 -2.12
C ASN A 164 -3.78 -10.90 -0.67
N LEU A 165 -5.01 -11.20 -0.23
CA LEU A 165 -5.42 -10.94 1.16
C LEU A 165 -4.73 -11.90 2.13
N PHE A 166 -4.33 -11.44 3.31
CA PHE A 166 -3.57 -12.30 4.24
C PHE A 166 -4.45 -13.25 5.07
N THR A 167 -5.66 -12.84 5.44
CA THR A 167 -6.55 -13.63 6.33
C THR A 167 -7.96 -13.91 5.81
N ASP A 168 -8.48 -13.13 4.87
CA ASP A 168 -9.84 -13.29 4.30
C ASP A 168 -9.82 -13.91 2.88
N TYR A 169 -8.72 -14.57 2.52
CA TYR A 169 -8.52 -15.14 1.18
C TYR A 169 -9.48 -16.30 0.88
N THR A 170 -9.93 -17.05 1.88
CA THR A 170 -10.93 -18.12 1.72
C THR A 170 -12.32 -17.59 1.34
N SER A 171 -12.72 -16.44 1.91
CA SER A 171 -13.97 -15.76 1.56
C SER A 171 -13.85 -14.97 0.26
N ASN A 172 -12.65 -14.45 -0.05
CA ASN A 172 -12.39 -13.58 -1.18
C ASN A 172 -11.01 -13.82 -1.83
N PRO A 173 -10.87 -14.91 -2.62
CA PRO A 173 -9.58 -15.29 -3.24
C PRO A 173 -9.23 -14.45 -4.49
N TYR A 174 -10.05 -13.45 -4.83
CA TYR A 174 -9.89 -12.62 -6.03
C TYR A 174 -9.37 -11.22 -5.73
N ALA A 175 -9.59 -10.71 -4.52
CA ALA A 175 -9.33 -9.31 -4.23
C ALA A 175 -7.85 -9.05 -3.95
N GLU A 176 -7.35 -7.96 -4.56
CA GLU A 176 -6.08 -7.38 -4.20
C GLU A 176 -6.27 -6.39 -3.03
N PHE A 177 -5.32 -6.36 -2.10
CA PHE A 177 -5.38 -5.66 -0.81
C PHE A 177 -5.71 -4.17 -0.91
N ASN A 178 -5.01 -3.39 -1.75
CA ASN A 178 -5.25 -1.95 -1.91
C ASN A 178 -6.64 -1.63 -2.47
N PHE A 179 -7.19 -2.50 -3.32
CA PHE A 179 -8.56 -2.41 -3.81
C PHE A 179 -9.58 -2.91 -2.78
N PHE A 180 -9.31 -4.03 -2.12
CA PHE A 180 -10.15 -4.61 -1.08
C PHE A 180 -10.40 -3.63 0.05
N MET A 181 -9.35 -2.90 0.47
CA MET A 181 -9.40 -1.94 1.57
C MET A 181 -10.43 -0.83 1.37
N ASN A 182 -10.68 -0.36 0.13
CA ASN A 182 -11.77 0.56 -0.18
C ASN A 182 -12.17 0.50 -1.67
N PRO A 183 -13.07 -0.42 -2.07
CA PRO A 183 -13.47 -0.60 -3.46
C PRO A 183 -14.23 0.61 -4.01
N PHE A 184 -14.99 1.32 -3.16
CA PHE A 184 -15.69 2.54 -3.57
C PHE A 184 -14.69 3.66 -3.91
N ALA A 185 -13.66 3.86 -3.10
CA ALA A 185 -12.60 4.82 -3.42
C ALA A 185 -11.84 4.44 -4.70
N ALA A 186 -11.52 3.15 -4.89
CA ALA A 186 -10.91 2.67 -6.13
C ALA A 186 -11.81 2.95 -7.35
N TYR A 187 -13.12 2.70 -7.25
CA TYR A 187 -14.11 3.04 -8.27
C TYR A 187 -14.11 4.55 -8.58
N GLN A 188 -14.15 5.42 -7.57
CA GLN A 188 -14.15 6.89 -7.75
C GLN A 188 -12.86 7.40 -8.43
N VAL A 189 -11.71 6.80 -8.13
CA VAL A 189 -10.43 7.16 -8.78
C VAL A 189 -10.40 6.68 -10.22
N ILE A 190 -10.80 5.44 -10.50
CA ILE A 190 -10.78 4.87 -11.86
C ILE A 190 -11.76 5.59 -12.79
N HIS A 191 -12.96 5.93 -12.28
CA HIS A 191 -13.99 6.66 -13.04
C HIS A 191 -13.85 8.19 -12.94
N SER A 192 -12.69 8.69 -12.50
CA SER A 192 -12.45 10.13 -12.31
C SER A 192 -12.38 10.95 -13.60
N GLY A 193 -12.18 10.28 -14.74
CA GLY A 193 -11.92 10.88 -16.06
C GLY A 193 -10.44 11.25 -16.30
N ILE A 194 -9.58 11.09 -15.31
CA ILE A 194 -8.13 11.34 -15.40
C ILE A 194 -7.45 10.10 -16.01
N PRO A 195 -6.40 10.24 -16.85
CA PRO A 195 -5.66 9.09 -17.38
C PRO A 195 -5.07 8.22 -16.25
N VAL A 196 -5.47 6.94 -16.21
CA VAL A 196 -4.97 5.95 -15.25
C VAL A 196 -4.01 4.98 -15.92
N THR A 197 -2.91 4.64 -15.24
CA THR A 197 -2.04 3.50 -15.57
C THR A 197 -2.05 2.52 -14.40
N LEU A 198 -2.77 1.41 -14.56
CA LEU A 198 -2.86 0.34 -13.57
C LEU A 198 -1.65 -0.59 -13.70
N VAL A 199 -1.03 -0.92 -12.57
CA VAL A 199 0.06 -1.90 -12.44
C VAL A 199 -0.43 -3.01 -11.49
N PRO A 200 -1.16 -4.02 -12.02
CA PRO A 200 -1.85 -5.02 -11.23
C PRO A 200 -0.95 -6.18 -10.80
N LEU A 201 -1.51 -7.10 -10.00
CA LEU A 201 -0.89 -8.39 -9.64
C LEU A 201 -0.41 -9.17 -10.87
N ASP A 202 -1.12 -9.13 -11.99
CA ASP A 202 -0.71 -9.74 -13.27
C ASP A 202 0.71 -9.34 -13.70
N ALA A 203 1.10 -8.10 -13.43
CA ALA A 203 2.40 -7.55 -13.80
C ALA A 203 3.38 -7.65 -12.62
N THR A 204 2.96 -7.25 -11.42
CA THR A 204 3.85 -7.22 -10.25
C THR A 204 4.24 -8.60 -9.73
N ASN A 205 3.45 -9.65 -9.99
CA ASN A 205 3.83 -11.01 -9.62
C ASN A 205 4.85 -11.64 -10.61
N THR A 206 5.27 -10.94 -11.67
CA THR A 206 6.32 -11.42 -12.61
C THR A 206 7.76 -11.16 -12.12
N ILE A 207 7.91 -10.44 -11.00
CA ILE A 207 9.20 -9.99 -10.47
C ILE A 207 9.41 -10.39 -8.98
N PRO A 208 9.45 -11.70 -8.67
CA PRO A 208 9.69 -12.18 -7.31
C PRO A 208 11.06 -11.76 -6.79
N VAL A 209 11.14 -11.54 -5.47
CA VAL A 209 12.40 -11.31 -4.78
C VAL A 209 13.12 -12.63 -4.56
N THR A 210 13.90 -13.02 -5.54
CA THR A 210 14.66 -14.29 -5.50
C THR A 210 15.71 -14.31 -4.39
N GLU A 211 16.08 -15.52 -3.94
CA GLU A 211 17.18 -15.72 -2.99
C GLU A 211 18.49 -15.06 -3.46
N LYS A 212 18.84 -15.23 -4.74
CA LYS A 212 20.01 -14.57 -5.36
C LYS A 212 19.95 -13.04 -5.25
N PHE A 213 18.76 -12.43 -5.38
CA PHE A 213 18.61 -11.00 -5.15
C PHE A 213 18.91 -10.64 -3.69
N ILE A 214 18.35 -11.38 -2.73
CA ILE A 214 18.60 -11.14 -1.29
C ILE A 214 20.07 -11.34 -0.93
N GLU A 215 20.74 -12.40 -1.39
CA GLU A 215 22.18 -12.58 -1.16
C GLU A 215 23.01 -11.43 -1.74
N THR A 216 22.69 -11.01 -2.96
CA THR A 216 23.40 -9.91 -3.64
C THR A 216 23.17 -8.61 -2.89
N PHE A 217 21.95 -8.37 -2.42
CA PHE A 217 21.61 -7.19 -1.63
C PHE A 217 22.34 -7.19 -0.29
N GLN A 218 22.35 -8.33 0.42
CA GLN A 218 23.07 -8.53 1.69
C GLN A 218 24.58 -8.28 1.56
N LYS A 219 25.21 -8.70 0.47
CA LYS A 219 26.64 -8.44 0.19
C LYS A 219 26.98 -6.97 -0.05
N ASN A 220 25.98 -6.12 -0.34
CA ASN A 220 26.14 -4.70 -0.67
C ASN A 220 25.43 -3.76 0.34
N GLN A 221 25.15 -4.22 1.57
CA GLN A 221 24.50 -3.42 2.62
C GLN A 221 25.47 -2.42 3.25
N HIS A 222 25.75 -1.33 2.54
CA HIS A 222 26.65 -0.28 3.01
C HIS A 222 25.94 0.91 3.68
N THR A 223 24.60 0.91 3.74
CA THR A 223 23.79 1.99 4.32
C THR A 223 22.61 1.46 5.14
N TYR A 224 22.02 2.30 6.00
CA TYR A 224 20.89 1.92 6.86
C TYR A 224 19.61 1.57 6.08
N GLU A 225 19.41 2.20 4.92
CA GLU A 225 18.28 1.96 4.01
C GLU A 225 18.36 0.57 3.36
N ALA A 226 19.57 0.02 3.22
CA ALA A 226 19.82 -1.25 2.56
C ALA A 226 19.45 -2.49 3.42
N SER A 227 18.62 -2.37 4.47
CA SER A 227 18.30 -3.50 5.37
C SER A 227 17.06 -4.33 4.96
N LEU A 228 17.00 -4.79 3.70
CA LEU A 228 15.93 -5.70 3.22
C LEU A 228 15.93 -7.07 3.93
N LYS A 229 17.06 -7.46 4.54
CA LYS A 229 17.20 -8.68 5.34
C LYS A 229 16.06 -8.82 6.36
N MET A 230 15.65 -7.73 7.00
CA MET A 230 14.64 -7.79 8.05
C MET A 230 13.22 -8.09 7.52
N ALA A 231 12.89 -7.70 6.28
CA ALA A 231 11.60 -8.05 5.66
C ALA A 231 11.48 -9.56 5.39
N ARG A 232 12.62 -10.23 5.15
CA ARG A 232 12.73 -11.70 5.15
C ARG A 232 12.63 -12.26 6.56
N ASP A 233 13.41 -11.73 7.50
CA ASP A 233 13.52 -12.28 8.86
C ASP A 233 12.22 -12.11 9.70
N THR A 234 11.32 -11.19 9.34
CA THR A 234 9.97 -11.06 9.93
C THR A 234 8.85 -11.50 9.02
N TRP A 235 9.14 -12.28 7.98
CA TRP A 235 8.09 -12.92 7.19
C TRP A 235 7.41 -14.03 8.03
N PHE A 236 6.13 -14.28 7.78
CA PHE A 236 5.31 -15.18 8.60
C PHE A 236 5.55 -16.68 8.30
N ASP A 237 6.33 -16.99 7.27
CA ASP A 237 6.74 -18.34 6.88
C ASP A 237 8.15 -18.35 6.24
N ASP A 238 8.68 -19.54 5.95
CA ASP A 238 9.98 -19.72 5.28
C ASP A 238 9.92 -19.44 3.75
N GLN A 239 8.78 -19.00 3.21
CA GLN A 239 8.53 -18.83 1.77
C GLN A 239 8.69 -17.38 1.26
N PHE A 240 9.36 -16.50 2.02
CA PHE A 240 9.64 -15.13 1.62
C PHE A 240 10.16 -15.00 0.16
N ASN A 241 11.15 -15.82 -0.22
CA ASN A 241 11.79 -15.77 -1.55
C ASN A 241 10.88 -16.23 -2.71
N THR A 242 9.73 -16.86 -2.41
CA THR A 242 8.74 -17.34 -3.39
C THR A 242 7.42 -16.57 -3.35
N SER A 243 7.19 -15.78 -2.29
CA SER A 243 5.93 -15.08 -2.01
C SER A 243 6.05 -13.55 -1.95
N TYR A 244 7.27 -13.00 -1.85
CA TYR A 244 7.52 -11.55 -1.81
C TYR A 244 7.84 -10.96 -3.20
N PHE A 245 7.21 -9.82 -3.51
CA PHE A 245 7.31 -9.13 -4.79
C PHE A 245 7.49 -7.62 -4.55
N MET A 246 8.38 -6.96 -5.31
CA MET A 246 8.62 -5.50 -5.18
C MET A 246 7.57 -4.67 -5.92
N ARG A 247 6.29 -4.81 -5.54
CA ARG A 247 5.13 -4.34 -6.30
C ARG A 247 5.13 -2.82 -6.52
N GLU A 248 5.33 -2.04 -5.46
CA GLU A 248 5.29 -0.57 -5.46
C GLU A 248 6.52 0.04 -6.15
N SER A 249 7.69 -0.56 -5.95
CA SER A 249 8.94 -0.19 -6.64
C SER A 249 8.84 -0.43 -8.14
N PHE A 250 8.19 -1.52 -8.56
CA PHE A 250 7.96 -1.81 -9.97
C PHE A 250 6.99 -0.85 -10.63
N MET A 251 5.87 -0.51 -9.96
CA MET A 251 4.97 0.55 -10.43
C MET A 251 5.74 1.88 -10.62
N SER A 252 6.63 2.22 -9.68
CA SER A 252 7.48 3.41 -9.76
C SER A 252 8.45 3.35 -10.97
N GLY A 253 9.03 2.18 -11.25
CA GLY A 253 9.87 1.95 -12.44
C GLY A 253 9.10 2.04 -13.76
N VAL A 254 7.88 1.49 -13.82
CA VAL A 254 6.97 1.60 -14.97
C VAL A 254 6.62 3.07 -15.23
N ALA A 255 6.25 3.81 -14.19
CA ALA A 255 5.95 5.23 -14.29
C ALA A 255 7.17 6.03 -14.77
N ALA A 256 8.35 5.82 -14.19
CA ALA A 256 9.59 6.47 -14.63
C ALA A 256 9.97 6.13 -16.08
N SER A 257 9.67 4.91 -16.55
CA SER A 257 9.89 4.51 -17.95
C SER A 257 8.94 5.23 -18.92
N ILE A 258 7.69 5.45 -18.51
CA ILE A 258 6.68 6.17 -19.31
C ILE A 258 6.98 7.68 -19.34
N MET A 259 7.33 8.29 -18.21
CA MET A 259 7.61 9.73 -18.10
C MET A 259 8.93 10.18 -18.77
N ARG A 260 9.77 9.24 -19.24
CA ARG A 260 11.01 9.53 -19.98
C ARG A 260 10.83 9.50 -21.51
N LYS A 261 9.61 9.28 -21.99
CA LYS A 261 9.24 9.27 -23.42
C LYS A 261 8.45 10.52 -23.78
#